data_AF-A0A957ZV39-F1
#
_entry.id   AF-A0A957ZV39-F1
#
_cell.length_a   1.000
_cell.length_b   1.000
_cell.length_c   1.000
_cell.angle_alpha   90.00
_cell.angle_beta   90.00
_cell.angle_gamma   90.00
#
_symmetry.space_group_name_H-M   'P 1'
#
loop_
_entity.id
_entity.type
_entity.pdbx_description
1 polymer ?
#
loop_
_entity_poly.entity_id
_entity_poly.type
_entity_poly.pdbx_seq_one_letter_code
_entity_poly.pdbx_strand_id
1 'polypeptide(L)' 'MTLPTGVQIIGPITDNVEEVLTPEALAFVAGLHRTFNARRLELLQARSVR' A
#
# COMPACT_ATOMS: atom_id res chain seq x y z
N MET A 1 -12.65 6.63 -9.75
CA MET A 1 -11.65 6.47 -8.66
C MET A 1 -10.39 7.28 -8.96
N THR A 2 -9.88 8.05 -8.00
CA THR A 2 -8.61 8.80 -8.14
C THR A 2 -7.52 8.08 -7.36
N LEU A 3 -6.41 7.71 -8.02
CA LEU A 3 -5.31 7.01 -7.36
C LEU A 3 -4.26 8.00 -6.83
N PRO A 4 -3.73 7.79 -5.60
CA PRO A 4 -2.58 8.54 -5.12
C PRO A 4 -1.32 8.30 -5.96
N THR A 5 -0.43 9.29 -6.00
CA THR A 5 0.85 9.19 -6.73
C THR A 5 1.65 7.96 -6.32
N GLY A 6 2.08 7.18 -7.31
CA GLY A 6 2.89 5.97 -7.11
C GLY A 6 2.10 4.75 -6.63
N VAL A 7 0.76 4.82 -6.58
CA VAL A 7 -0.10 3.66 -6.29
C VAL A 7 -0.58 3.02 -7.59
N GLN A 8 -0.53 1.70 -7.64
CA GLN A 8 -1.06 0.89 -8.74
C GLN A 8 -1.91 -0.24 -8.16
N ILE A 9 -3.06 -0.52 -8.78
CA ILE A 9 -3.89 -1.67 -8.45
C ILE A 9 -3.73 -2.69 -9.59
N ILE A 10 -3.17 -3.85 -9.28
CA ILE A 10 -2.82 -4.89 -10.26
C ILE A 10 -3.98 -5.89 -10.44
N GLY A 11 -4.81 -6.05 -9.41
CA GLY A 11 -5.98 -6.94 -9.44
C GLY A 11 -7.19 -6.32 -10.17
N PRO A 12 -8.18 -7.15 -10.53
CA PRO A 12 -9.41 -6.66 -11.15
C PRO A 12 -10.19 -5.77 -10.16
N ILE A 13 -10.74 -4.67 -10.68
CA ILE A 13 -11.65 -3.79 -9.93
C ILE A 13 -13.06 -4.31 -10.11
N THR A 14 -13.67 -4.78 -9.04
CA THR A 14 -15.09 -5.14 -8.94
C THR A 14 -15.80 -4.15 -8.01
N ASP A 15 -17.13 -4.14 -8.01
CA ASP A 15 -17.91 -3.23 -7.15
C ASP A 15 -17.51 -3.34 -5.66
N ASN A 16 -17.36 -4.56 -5.16
CA ASN A 16 -16.90 -4.82 -3.78
C ASN A 16 -15.47 -4.30 -3.50
N VAL A 17 -14.62 -4.26 -4.53
CA VAL A 17 -13.25 -3.72 -4.39
C VAL A 17 -13.28 -2.19 -4.36
N GLU A 18 -14.13 -1.54 -5.16
CA GLU A 18 -14.28 -0.08 -5.14
C GLU A 18 -14.83 0.43 -3.81
N GLU A 19 -15.72 -0.32 -3.15
CA GLU A 19 -16.23 0.02 -1.81
C GLU A 19 -15.14 0.07 -0.75
N VAL A 20 -14.10 -0.77 -0.88
CA VAL A 20 -12.99 -0.86 0.09
C VAL A 20 -11.82 0.05 -0.31
N LEU A 21 -11.48 0.10 -1.60
CA LEU A 21 -10.37 0.88 -2.15
C LEU A 21 -10.81 2.30 -2.52
N THR A 22 -11.50 2.98 -1.61
CA THR A 22 -11.87 4.37 -1.80
C THR A 22 -10.62 5.26 -1.94
N PRO A 23 -10.72 6.43 -2.58
CA PRO A 23 -9.59 7.34 -2.71
C PRO A 23 -8.94 7.70 -1.37
N GLU A 24 -9.73 7.88 -0.31
CA GLU A 24 -9.27 8.20 1.04
C GLU A 24 -8.55 7.01 1.67
N ALA A 25 -9.08 5.80 1.51
CA ALA A 25 -8.44 4.56 1.99
C ALA A 25 -7.09 4.34 1.28
N LEU A 26 -7.04 4.53 -0.04
CA LEU A 26 -5.81 4.43 -0.81
C LEU A 26 -4.79 5.50 -0.39
N ALA A 27 -5.22 6.74 -0.16
CA ALA A 27 -4.34 7.81 0.31
C ALA A 27 -3.75 7.50 1.70
N PHE A 28 -4.58 6.96 2.61
CA PHE A 28 -4.16 6.54 3.94
C PHE A 28 -3.13 5.40 3.87
N VAL A 29 -3.42 4.32 3.14
CA VAL A 29 -2.49 3.18 2.98
C VAL A 29 -1.19 3.62 2.30
N ALA A 30 -1.25 4.48 1.30
CA ALA A 30 -0.05 5.04 0.67
C ALA A 30 0.79 5.85 1.67
N GLY A 31 0.15 6.59 2.58
CA GLY A 31 0.80 7.25 3.71
C GLY A 31 1.53 6.28 4.63
N LEU A 32 0.85 5.21 5.08
CA LEU A 32 1.45 4.17 5.92
C LEU A 32 2.66 3.52 5.24
N HIS A 33 2.54 3.18 3.96
CA HIS A 33 3.63 2.59 3.21
C HIS A 33 4.84 3.54 3.13
N ARG A 34 4.63 4.81 2.78
CA ARG A 34 5.71 5.81 2.72
C ARG A 34 6.42 5.98 4.07
N THR A 35 5.67 6.01 5.17
CA THR A 35 6.24 6.23 6.51
C THR A 35 6.98 5.00 7.05
N PHE A 36 6.45 3.79 6.84
CA PHE A 36 6.91 2.61 7.59
C PHE A 36 7.62 1.54 6.74
N ASN A 37 7.52 1.57 5.41
CA ASN A 37 8.07 0.51 4.58
C ASN A 37 9.61 0.41 4.66
N ALA A 38 10.31 1.53 4.78
CA ALA A 38 11.77 1.53 4.94
C ALA A 38 12.20 0.68 6.15
N ARG A 39 11.60 0.94 7.32
CA ARG A 39 11.87 0.16 8.55
C ARG A 39 11.47 -1.31 8.42
N ARG A 40 10.35 -1.61 7.74
CA ARG A 40 9.93 -2.99 7.46
C ARG A 40 11.00 -3.74 6.65
N LEU A 41 11.58 -3.11 5.62
CA LEU A 41 12.63 -3.71 4.80
C LEU A 41 13.92 -3.96 5.60
N GLU A 42 14.36 -3.01 6.42
CA GLU A 42 15.51 -3.18 7.32
C GLU A 42 15.35 -4.41 8.24
N LEU A 43 14.18 -4.57 8.84
CA LEU A 43 13.89 -5.68 9.74
C LEU A 43 13.84 -7.03 9.02
N LEU A 44 13.36 -7.05 7.77
CA LEU A 44 13.40 -8.26 6.96
C LEU A 44 14.84 -8.64 6.58
N GLN A 45 15.67 -7.66 6.21
CA GLN A 45 17.08 -7.89 5.94
C GLN A 45 17.80 -8.44 7.16
N ALA A 46 17.56 -7.87 8.35
CA ALA A 46 18.13 -8.34 9.60
C ALA A 46 17.73 -9.79 9.94
N ARG A 47 16.53 -10.23 9.57
CA ARG A 47 16.09 -11.62 9.76
C ARG A 47 16.74 -12.58 8.77
N SER A 48 17.02 -12.12 7.55
CA SER A 48 17.64 -12.96 6.52
C SER A 48 19.11 -13.30 6.81
N VAL A 49 19.78 -12.52 7.65
CA VAL A 49 21.21 -12.69 8.00
C VAL A 49 21.43 -13.41 9.33
N ARG A 50 20.36 -13.78 10.04
CA ARG A 50 20.39 -14.61 11.25
C ARG A 50 20.36 -16.09 10.86
#